data_AF-A0A9D2B411-F1
#
_entry.id   AF-A0A9D2B411-F1
#
_cell.length_a   1.000
_cell.length_b   1.000
_cell.length_c   1.000
_cell.angle_alpha   90.00
_cell.angle_beta   90.00
_cell.angle_gamma   90.00
#
_symmetry.space_group_name_H-M   'P 1'
#
loop_
_entity.id
_entity.type
_entity.pdbx_description
1 polymer ?
#
loop_
_entity_poly.entity_id
_entity_poly.type
_entity_poly.pdbx_seq_one_letter_code
_entity_poly.pdbx_strand_id
1 'polypeptide(L)'
;MVKQKYLDKAEVLIEALPYIQRFNRKIVVIKYGGSAMVDEELKRNVIKDVVLLKLVGFKPIIVHGGGKEISRWVGKVGMEPRFVNGLRVTDADTMEVAEMVLGKVNKELVALVQSLGVRAVGISGKDGGLLTVEKKLSDGQDIGFVGDVKKVNPKILTDLLEKDFLPIVFPVGMDEQFQSYNINADDAACAIAEAMHAEKLAFLTDIEGVYRDYNDPDSLISELHVSEAEELITEGHVGGGMIPKLRNCIDAIENGVNRVHILDGRIPHSL
;
A
#
# COMPACT_ATOMS: atom_id res chain seq x y z
N MET A 1 -35.57 -3.19 28.24
CA MET A 1 -34.24 -2.76 28.76
C MET A 1 -33.22 -2.92 27.65
N VAL A 2 -32.43 -1.88 27.36
CA VAL A 2 -31.28 -2.00 26.44
C VAL A 2 -30.21 -2.84 27.15
N LYS A 3 -29.62 -3.83 26.47
CA LYS A 3 -28.55 -4.66 27.05
C LYS A 3 -27.29 -3.81 27.26
N GLN A 4 -26.60 -3.98 28.40
CA GLN A 4 -25.36 -3.25 28.74
C GLN A 4 -24.34 -3.29 27.59
N LYS A 5 -24.16 -4.46 26.96
CA LYS A 5 -23.31 -4.64 25.77
C LYS A 5 -23.54 -3.61 24.64
N TYR A 6 -24.75 -3.10 24.46
CA TYR A 6 -25.02 -2.08 23.44
C TYR A 6 -24.68 -0.67 23.91
N LEU A 7 -24.77 -0.41 25.21
CA LEU A 7 -24.33 0.85 25.81
C LEU A 7 -22.80 0.95 25.76
N ASP A 8 -22.08 -0.12 26.12
CA ASP A 8 -20.62 -0.15 26.05
C ASP A 8 -20.12 0.10 24.62
N LYS A 9 -20.78 -0.50 23.61
CA LYS A 9 -20.47 -0.26 22.20
C LYS A 9 -20.73 1.19 21.78
N ALA A 10 -21.77 1.82 22.29
CA ALA A 10 -22.08 3.21 21.98
C ALA A 10 -21.04 4.15 22.63
N GLU A 11 -20.62 3.85 23.86
CA GLU A 11 -19.60 4.62 24.57
C GLU A 11 -18.26 4.58 23.84
N VAL A 12 -17.80 3.41 23.38
CA VAL A 12 -16.57 3.28 22.56
C VAL A 12 -16.64 4.12 21.27
N LEU A 13 -17.80 4.17 20.61
CA LEU A 13 -17.98 5.03 19.43
C LEU A 13 -17.91 6.52 19.79
N ILE A 14 -18.41 6.90 20.97
CA ILE A 14 -18.36 8.28 21.46
C ILE A 14 -16.91 8.68 21.80
N GLU A 15 -16.17 7.81 22.46
CA GLU A 15 -14.75 8.01 22.80
C GLU A 15 -13.86 8.17 21.55
N ALA A 16 -14.28 7.60 20.42
CA ALA A 16 -13.58 7.74 19.15
C ALA A 16 -13.79 9.11 18.46
N LEU A 17 -14.78 9.93 18.88
CA LEU A 17 -15.10 11.20 18.21
C LEU A 17 -13.89 12.14 18.03
N PRO A 18 -13.02 12.36 19.05
CA PRO A 18 -11.86 13.24 18.90
C PRO A 18 -10.90 12.77 17.80
N TYR A 19 -10.73 11.45 17.64
CA TYR A 19 -9.90 10.87 16.59
C TYR A 19 -10.52 11.09 15.20
N ILE A 20 -11.82 10.85 15.07
CA ILE A 20 -12.58 11.08 13.84
C ILE A 20 -12.48 12.56 13.44
N GLN A 21 -12.66 13.48 14.38
CA GLN A 21 -12.56 14.92 14.13
C GLN A 21 -11.16 15.34 13.69
N ARG A 22 -10.11 14.83 14.36
CA ARG A 22 -8.71 15.14 14.06
C ARG A 22 -8.33 14.81 12.62
N PHE A 23 -8.84 13.70 12.10
CA PHE A 23 -8.45 13.18 10.78
C PHE A 23 -9.53 13.34 9.70
N ASN A 24 -10.60 14.06 9.99
CA ASN A 24 -11.63 14.36 9.01
C ASN A 24 -11.03 15.03 7.76
N ARG A 25 -11.39 14.54 6.59
CA ARG A 25 -10.90 14.94 5.26
C ARG A 25 -9.40 14.73 5.00
N LYS A 26 -8.67 14.14 5.94
CA LYS A 26 -7.25 13.82 5.76
C LYS A 26 -7.10 12.65 4.79
N ILE A 27 -6.09 12.75 3.94
CA ILE A 27 -5.75 11.70 2.98
C ILE A 27 -4.91 10.65 3.68
N VAL A 28 -5.27 9.39 3.48
CA VAL A 28 -4.51 8.25 3.96
C VAL A 28 -4.26 7.32 2.80
N VAL A 29 -2.99 6.98 2.55
CA VAL A 29 -2.61 5.99 1.56
C VAL A 29 -2.39 4.67 2.28
N ILE A 30 -3.10 3.63 1.84
CA ILE A 30 -2.98 2.27 2.40
C ILE A 30 -2.34 1.39 1.35
N LYS A 31 -1.10 0.98 1.59
CA LYS A 31 -0.48 -0.08 0.82
C LYS A 31 -1.03 -1.42 1.32
N TYR A 32 -1.80 -2.07 0.47
CA TYR A 32 -2.38 -3.39 0.73
C TYR A 32 -1.72 -4.46 -0.15
N GLY A 33 -0.81 -5.26 0.42
CA GLY A 33 -0.12 -6.30 -0.35
C GLY A 33 0.52 -7.37 0.52
N GLY A 34 0.99 -8.46 -0.10
CA GLY A 34 1.70 -9.53 0.60
C GLY A 34 0.79 -10.70 1.01
N SER A 35 1.09 -11.35 2.14
CA SER A 35 0.31 -12.50 2.64
C SER A 35 -1.13 -12.14 3.02
N ALA A 36 -1.39 -10.89 3.42
CA ALA A 36 -2.72 -10.39 3.77
C ALA A 36 -3.73 -10.40 2.60
N MET A 37 -3.28 -10.58 1.35
CA MET A 37 -4.16 -10.71 0.18
C MET A 37 -4.58 -12.15 -0.14
N VAL A 38 -3.93 -13.14 0.49
CA VAL A 38 -4.15 -14.56 0.18
C VAL A 38 -5.37 -15.11 0.91
N ASP A 39 -5.62 -14.61 2.11
CA ASP A 39 -6.77 -15.00 2.92
C ASP A 39 -7.99 -14.12 2.61
N GLU A 40 -9.10 -14.74 2.23
CA GLU A 40 -10.33 -14.04 1.85
C GLU A 40 -11.02 -13.36 3.03
N GLU A 41 -10.85 -13.87 4.26
CA GLU A 41 -11.44 -13.27 5.45
C GLU A 41 -10.64 -12.02 5.87
N LEU A 42 -9.32 -12.10 5.88
CA LEU A 42 -8.44 -10.94 6.12
C LEU A 42 -8.68 -9.86 5.07
N LYS A 43 -8.79 -10.24 3.78
CA LYS A 43 -9.14 -9.31 2.70
C LYS A 43 -10.46 -8.59 2.97
N ARG A 44 -11.49 -9.32 3.42
CA ARG A 44 -12.79 -8.72 3.79
C ARG A 44 -12.67 -7.78 4.98
N ASN A 45 -11.89 -8.12 6.00
CA ASN A 45 -11.74 -7.29 7.19
C ASN A 45 -10.99 -6.00 6.89
N VAL A 46 -9.85 -6.07 6.19
CA VAL A 46 -9.11 -4.86 5.76
C VAL A 46 -9.98 -3.93 4.93
N ILE A 47 -10.78 -4.46 3.99
CA ILE A 47 -11.66 -3.61 3.17
C ILE A 47 -12.79 -3.00 4.00
N LYS A 48 -13.32 -3.70 5.02
CA LYS A 48 -14.27 -3.08 5.97
C LYS A 48 -13.64 -1.91 6.72
N ASP A 49 -12.38 -2.03 7.12
CA ASP A 49 -11.66 -0.97 7.84
C ASP A 49 -11.48 0.26 6.96
N VAL A 50 -11.03 0.08 5.69
CA VAL A 50 -10.91 1.18 4.74
C VAL A 50 -12.28 1.84 4.45
N VAL A 51 -13.33 1.03 4.33
CA VAL A 51 -14.71 1.54 4.17
C VAL A 51 -15.14 2.34 5.39
N LEU A 52 -14.86 1.86 6.60
CA LEU A 52 -15.14 2.58 7.83
C LEU A 52 -14.42 3.93 7.87
N LEU A 53 -13.12 3.96 7.55
CA LEU A 53 -12.33 5.20 7.46
C LEU A 53 -12.99 6.22 6.52
N LYS A 54 -13.41 5.78 5.33
CA LYS A 54 -14.13 6.66 4.38
C LYS A 54 -15.44 7.17 4.95
N LEU A 55 -16.25 6.29 5.56
CA LEU A 55 -17.57 6.65 6.10
C LEU A 55 -17.46 7.62 7.29
N VAL A 56 -16.39 7.56 8.08
CA VAL A 56 -16.15 8.50 9.19
C VAL A 56 -15.42 9.79 8.73
N GLY A 57 -15.14 9.95 7.43
CA GLY A 57 -14.71 11.22 6.84
C GLY A 57 -13.27 11.27 6.35
N PHE A 58 -12.48 10.21 6.46
CA PHE A 58 -11.15 10.16 5.84
C PHE A 58 -11.26 10.09 4.32
N LYS A 59 -10.16 10.38 3.64
CA LYS A 59 -9.99 10.23 2.18
C LYS A 59 -8.99 9.11 1.89
N PRO A 60 -9.37 7.83 2.03
CA PRO A 60 -8.45 6.73 1.80
C PRO A 60 -8.19 6.52 0.30
N ILE A 61 -6.94 6.18 -0.02
CA ILE A 61 -6.50 5.64 -1.31
C ILE A 61 -5.86 4.28 -1.03
N ILE A 62 -6.29 3.24 -1.73
CA ILE A 62 -5.65 1.92 -1.65
C ILE A 62 -4.62 1.83 -2.77
N VAL A 63 -3.40 1.40 -2.46
CA VAL A 63 -2.40 0.95 -3.44
C VAL A 63 -2.15 -0.52 -3.19
N HIS A 64 -2.41 -1.40 -4.16
CA HIS A 64 -2.30 -2.84 -3.91
C HIS A 64 -1.19 -3.53 -4.68
N GLY A 65 -0.64 -4.58 -4.07
CA GLY A 65 0.28 -5.50 -4.74
C GLY A 65 -0.44 -6.66 -5.43
N GLY A 66 0.34 -7.64 -5.88
CA GLY A 66 -0.19 -8.88 -6.45
C GLY A 66 0.86 -9.95 -6.71
N GLY A 67 2.04 -9.87 -6.10
CA GLY A 67 3.20 -10.70 -6.46
C GLY A 67 2.92 -12.21 -6.47
N LYS A 68 2.20 -12.73 -5.45
CA LYS A 68 1.82 -14.15 -5.39
C LYS A 68 0.87 -14.55 -6.52
N GLU A 69 -0.12 -13.70 -6.82
CA GLU A 69 -1.06 -13.94 -7.91
C GLU A 69 -0.39 -13.87 -9.28
N ILE A 70 0.52 -12.92 -9.50
CA ILE A 70 1.31 -12.84 -10.75
C ILE A 70 2.12 -14.13 -10.92
N SER A 71 2.87 -14.57 -9.90
CA SER A 71 3.64 -15.81 -9.97
C SER A 71 2.76 -17.04 -10.27
N ARG A 72 1.56 -17.10 -9.68
CA ARG A 72 0.59 -18.17 -9.95
C ARG A 72 0.14 -18.19 -11.41
N TRP A 73 -0.14 -17.03 -11.99
CA TRP A 73 -0.60 -16.91 -13.38
C TRP A 73 0.52 -17.11 -14.39
N VAL A 74 1.71 -16.59 -14.13
CA VAL A 74 2.93 -16.87 -14.91
C VAL A 74 3.17 -18.38 -15.00
N GLY A 75 3.09 -19.09 -13.87
CA GLY A 75 3.19 -20.55 -13.85
C GLY A 75 2.05 -21.26 -14.61
N LYS A 76 0.82 -20.75 -14.53
CA LYS A 76 -0.33 -21.31 -15.27
C LYS A 76 -0.18 -21.21 -16.78
N VAL A 77 0.50 -20.18 -17.30
CA VAL A 77 0.74 -20.03 -18.73
C VAL A 77 2.03 -20.73 -19.20
N GLY A 78 2.67 -21.50 -18.32
CA GLY A 78 3.87 -22.29 -18.64
C GLY A 78 5.19 -21.51 -18.57
N MET A 79 5.17 -20.31 -18.00
CA MET A 79 6.36 -19.49 -17.77
C MET A 79 6.88 -19.66 -16.34
N GLU A 80 8.15 -19.35 -16.11
CA GLU A 80 8.76 -19.45 -14.78
C GLU A 80 8.98 -18.06 -14.13
N PRO A 81 8.44 -17.82 -12.92
CA PRO A 81 8.73 -16.59 -12.18
C PRO A 81 10.22 -16.46 -11.84
N ARG A 82 10.84 -15.35 -12.19
CA ARG A 82 12.24 -15.03 -11.84
C ARG A 82 12.33 -13.76 -11.01
N PHE A 83 13.27 -13.74 -10.07
CA PHE A 83 13.49 -12.61 -9.17
C PHE A 83 14.98 -12.30 -9.05
N VAL A 84 15.31 -11.02 -8.96
CA VAL A 84 16.66 -10.49 -8.67
C VAL A 84 16.48 -9.43 -7.58
N ASN A 85 17.18 -9.57 -6.45
CA ASN A 85 17.12 -8.64 -5.32
C ASN A 85 15.69 -8.31 -4.83
N GLY A 86 14.79 -9.30 -4.85
CA GLY A 86 13.39 -9.10 -4.45
C GLY A 86 12.50 -8.45 -5.52
N LEU A 87 13.06 -8.01 -6.65
CA LEU A 87 12.33 -7.50 -7.81
C LEU A 87 12.05 -8.63 -8.79
N ARG A 88 10.84 -8.64 -9.37
CA ARG A 88 10.48 -9.60 -10.42
C ARG A 88 11.17 -9.20 -11.72
N VAL A 89 11.97 -10.09 -12.29
CA VAL A 89 12.44 -9.92 -13.67
C VAL A 89 11.22 -9.99 -14.59
N THR A 90 11.02 -8.94 -15.37
CA THR A 90 9.77 -8.74 -16.11
C THR A 90 10.10 -8.51 -17.59
N ASP A 91 10.15 -9.57 -18.39
CA ASP A 91 10.19 -9.43 -19.86
C ASP A 91 8.82 -9.00 -20.43
N ALA A 92 8.71 -8.87 -21.75
CA ALA A 92 7.50 -8.35 -22.40
C ALA A 92 6.27 -9.21 -22.09
N ASP A 93 6.41 -10.53 -22.20
CA ASP A 93 5.34 -11.49 -21.94
C ASP A 93 4.96 -11.48 -20.45
N THR A 94 5.96 -11.42 -19.55
CA THR A 94 5.72 -11.32 -18.11
C THR A 94 5.03 -10.01 -17.74
N MET A 95 5.35 -8.90 -18.42
CA MET A 95 4.70 -7.60 -18.23
C MET A 95 3.21 -7.68 -18.59
N GLU A 96 2.87 -8.28 -19.72
CA GLU A 96 1.48 -8.47 -20.15
C GLU A 96 0.69 -9.26 -19.10
N VAL A 97 1.24 -10.40 -18.64
CA VAL A 97 0.62 -11.21 -17.58
C VAL A 97 0.50 -10.42 -16.28
N ALA A 98 1.54 -9.69 -15.87
CA ALA A 98 1.52 -8.90 -14.65
C ALA A 98 0.42 -7.82 -14.68
N GLU A 99 0.30 -7.08 -15.78
CA GLU A 99 -0.72 -6.04 -15.94
C GLU A 99 -2.14 -6.63 -15.91
N MET A 100 -2.39 -7.72 -16.64
CA MET A 100 -3.69 -8.40 -16.63
C MET A 100 -4.08 -8.91 -15.24
N VAL A 101 -3.14 -9.52 -14.52
CA VAL A 101 -3.39 -10.11 -13.20
C VAL A 101 -3.61 -9.04 -12.14
N LEU A 102 -2.79 -7.98 -12.14
CA LEU A 102 -2.99 -6.84 -11.25
C LEU A 102 -4.33 -6.17 -11.53
N GLY A 103 -4.70 -6.00 -12.80
CA GLY A 103 -6.02 -5.51 -13.20
C GLY A 103 -7.17 -6.37 -12.68
N LYS A 104 -7.05 -7.71 -12.76
CA LYS A 104 -8.02 -8.63 -12.16
C LYS A 104 -8.16 -8.40 -10.65
N VAL A 105 -7.05 -8.43 -9.91
CA VAL A 105 -7.03 -8.22 -8.45
C VAL A 105 -7.63 -6.87 -8.09
N ASN A 106 -7.31 -5.83 -8.87
CA ASN A 106 -7.87 -4.49 -8.70
C ASN A 106 -9.39 -4.49 -8.76
N LYS A 107 -9.98 -5.16 -9.76
CA LYS A 107 -11.44 -5.23 -9.90
C LYS A 107 -12.11 -6.08 -8.82
N GLU A 108 -11.43 -7.09 -8.28
CA GLU A 108 -11.92 -7.85 -7.12
C GLU A 108 -12.02 -6.96 -5.87
N LEU A 109 -11.02 -6.10 -5.61
CA LEU A 109 -11.08 -5.14 -4.51
C LEU A 109 -12.17 -4.08 -4.72
N VAL A 110 -12.33 -3.57 -5.95
CA VAL A 110 -13.42 -2.65 -6.29
C VAL A 110 -14.77 -3.28 -5.99
N ALA A 111 -15.01 -4.52 -6.44
CA ALA A 111 -16.26 -5.23 -6.21
C ALA A 111 -16.54 -5.41 -4.70
N LEU A 112 -15.52 -5.71 -3.91
CA LEU A 112 -15.66 -5.86 -2.47
C LEU A 112 -16.02 -4.54 -1.78
N VAL A 113 -15.35 -3.43 -2.12
CA VAL A 113 -15.68 -2.10 -1.60
C VAL A 113 -17.12 -1.70 -1.98
N GLN A 114 -17.52 -1.93 -3.24
CA GLN A 114 -18.88 -1.64 -3.69
C GLN A 114 -19.94 -2.48 -2.98
N SER A 115 -19.63 -3.74 -2.66
CA SER A 115 -20.56 -4.60 -1.90
C SER A 115 -20.86 -4.08 -0.50
N LEU A 116 -20.00 -3.21 0.04
CA LEU A 116 -20.17 -2.52 1.33
C LEU A 116 -20.82 -1.13 1.19
N GLY A 117 -21.35 -0.79 0.01
CA GLY A 117 -22.08 0.45 -0.23
C GLY A 117 -21.21 1.67 -0.53
N VAL A 118 -19.92 1.49 -0.75
CA VAL A 118 -18.97 2.56 -1.07
C VAL A 118 -18.63 2.55 -2.55
N ARG A 119 -18.69 3.71 -3.21
CA ARG A 119 -18.30 3.85 -4.61
C ARG A 119 -16.78 3.81 -4.73
N ALA A 120 -16.25 2.83 -5.46
CA ALA A 120 -14.83 2.67 -5.70
C ALA A 120 -14.48 2.75 -7.19
N VAL A 121 -13.31 3.28 -7.49
CA VAL A 121 -12.77 3.30 -8.86
C VAL A 121 -11.38 2.68 -8.84
N GLY A 122 -11.24 1.61 -9.62
CA GLY A 122 -9.98 0.91 -9.77
C GLY A 122 -9.20 1.42 -10.99
N ILE A 123 -7.99 1.91 -10.78
CA ILE A 123 -7.11 2.48 -11.81
C ILE A 123 -5.68 1.92 -11.70
N SER A 124 -4.92 2.06 -12.77
CA SER A 124 -3.47 1.86 -12.82
C SER A 124 -2.74 3.20 -12.69
N GLY A 125 -1.40 3.17 -12.67
CA GLY A 125 -0.58 4.35 -12.90
C GLY A 125 -0.68 4.92 -14.31
N LYS A 126 -1.23 4.18 -15.28
CA LYS A 126 -1.39 4.63 -16.68
C LYS A 126 -2.56 5.61 -16.82
N ASP A 127 -3.61 5.40 -16.03
CA ASP A 127 -4.86 6.15 -16.11
C ASP A 127 -4.64 7.62 -15.71
N GLY A 128 -5.00 8.55 -16.60
CA GLY A 128 -4.74 9.98 -16.41
C GLY A 128 -3.25 10.36 -16.36
N GLY A 129 -2.35 9.44 -16.70
CA GLY A 129 -0.89 9.64 -16.57
C GLY A 129 -0.44 9.74 -15.12
N LEU A 130 -1.07 9.00 -14.21
CA LEU A 130 -0.82 9.06 -12.77
C LEU A 130 0.65 8.78 -12.41
N LEU A 131 1.28 7.74 -12.97
CA LEU A 131 2.66 7.34 -12.71
C LEU A 131 3.47 7.33 -14.01
N THR A 132 4.39 8.30 -14.13
CA THR A 132 5.46 8.27 -15.13
C THR A 132 6.69 7.61 -14.53
N VAL A 133 7.29 6.68 -15.27
CA VAL A 133 8.42 5.88 -14.79
C VAL A 133 9.63 5.98 -15.71
N GLU A 134 10.78 5.59 -15.17
CA GLU A 134 11.96 5.27 -15.95
C GLU A 134 12.40 3.84 -15.66
N LYS A 135 13.12 3.23 -16.62
CA LYS A 135 13.54 1.83 -16.49
C LYS A 135 14.50 1.68 -15.30
N LYS A 136 14.16 0.76 -14.39
CA LYS A 136 14.97 0.40 -13.24
C LYS A 136 16.01 -0.66 -13.62
N LEU A 137 17.24 -0.44 -13.19
CA LEU A 137 18.28 -1.46 -13.17
C LEU A 137 18.46 -1.95 -11.73
N SER A 138 18.68 -3.25 -11.54
CA SER A 138 18.99 -3.83 -10.23
C SER A 138 20.50 -4.08 -10.14
N ASP A 139 21.22 -3.26 -9.38
CA ASP A 139 22.69 -3.31 -9.29
C ASP A 139 23.39 -3.28 -10.67
N GLY A 140 22.85 -2.49 -11.60
CA GLY A 140 23.33 -2.41 -12.98
C GLY A 140 22.85 -3.53 -13.91
N GLN A 141 22.15 -4.55 -13.39
CA GLN A 141 21.51 -5.59 -14.19
C GLN A 141 20.17 -5.12 -14.77
N ASP A 142 19.98 -5.36 -16.07
CA ASP A 142 18.68 -5.20 -16.72
C ASP A 142 17.71 -6.30 -16.26
N ILE A 143 16.62 -5.88 -15.63
CA ILE A 143 15.55 -6.75 -15.13
C ILE A 143 14.27 -6.63 -15.95
N GLY A 144 14.35 -6.02 -17.14
CA GLY A 144 13.27 -5.86 -18.10
C GLY A 144 12.38 -4.64 -17.83
N PHE A 145 11.07 -4.78 -18.02
CA PHE A 145 10.03 -3.77 -17.83
C PHE A 145 9.69 -3.55 -16.35
N VAL A 146 10.73 -3.27 -15.55
CA VAL A 146 10.59 -2.81 -14.16
C VAL A 146 10.94 -1.33 -14.11
N GLY A 147 10.12 -0.53 -13.44
CA GLY A 147 10.24 0.93 -13.45
C GLY A 147 10.42 1.54 -12.07
N ASP A 148 11.18 2.62 -11.99
CA ASP A 148 11.22 3.55 -10.87
C ASP A 148 10.28 4.73 -11.15
N VAL A 149 9.56 5.19 -10.13
CA VAL A 149 8.63 6.31 -10.28
C VAL A 149 9.42 7.60 -10.45
N LYS A 150 9.33 8.20 -11.64
CA LYS A 150 9.99 9.48 -11.98
C LYS A 150 9.10 10.67 -11.64
N LYS A 151 7.79 10.53 -11.85
CA LYS A 151 6.81 11.62 -11.63
C LYS A 151 5.44 11.06 -11.32
N VAL A 152 4.74 11.70 -10.39
CA VAL A 152 3.34 11.43 -10.08
C VAL A 152 2.47 12.63 -10.48
N ASN A 153 1.40 12.36 -11.23
CA ASN A 153 0.34 13.34 -11.50
C ASN A 153 -0.91 13.02 -10.67
N PRO A 154 -1.09 13.64 -9.49
CA PRO A 154 -2.15 13.27 -8.55
C PRO A 154 -3.56 13.69 -9.02
N LYS A 155 -3.69 14.42 -10.13
CA LYS A 155 -4.95 15.05 -10.54
C LYS A 155 -6.13 14.08 -10.58
N ILE A 156 -5.94 12.89 -11.16
CA ILE A 156 -7.00 11.88 -11.25
C ILE A 156 -7.44 11.40 -9.86
N LEU A 157 -6.51 11.25 -8.91
CA LEU A 157 -6.82 10.85 -7.54
C LEU A 157 -7.58 11.95 -6.80
N THR A 158 -7.14 13.21 -6.95
CA THR A 158 -7.83 14.37 -6.37
C THR A 158 -9.26 14.47 -6.89
N ASP A 159 -9.44 14.39 -8.22
CA ASP A 159 -10.76 14.48 -8.85
C ASP A 159 -11.69 13.34 -8.35
N LEU A 160 -11.17 12.11 -8.22
CA LEU A 160 -11.93 10.97 -7.69
C LEU A 160 -12.34 11.18 -6.22
N LEU A 161 -11.41 11.60 -5.36
CA LEU A 161 -11.68 11.86 -3.95
C LEU A 161 -12.70 12.99 -3.75
N GLU A 162 -12.63 14.05 -4.57
CA GLU A 162 -13.60 15.16 -4.54
C GLU A 162 -15.00 14.75 -4.98
N LYS A 163 -15.10 13.79 -5.90
CA LYS A 163 -16.38 13.17 -6.30
C LYS A 163 -16.82 12.03 -5.39
N ASP A 164 -16.14 11.88 -4.25
CA ASP A 164 -16.45 10.92 -3.20
C ASP A 164 -16.33 9.45 -3.68
N PHE A 165 -15.41 9.17 -4.61
CA PHE A 165 -14.96 7.81 -4.89
C PHE A 165 -13.82 7.40 -3.94
N LEU A 166 -13.67 6.10 -3.73
CA LEU A 166 -12.49 5.48 -3.11
C LEU A 166 -11.56 4.97 -4.24
N PRO A 167 -10.39 5.60 -4.47
CA PRO A 167 -9.45 5.15 -5.48
C PRO A 167 -8.71 3.88 -5.05
N ILE A 168 -8.61 2.91 -5.94
CA ILE A 168 -7.82 1.67 -5.76
C ILE A 168 -6.82 1.57 -6.91
N VAL A 169 -5.54 1.76 -6.60
CA VAL A 169 -4.44 1.85 -7.58
C VAL A 169 -3.65 0.55 -7.62
N PHE A 170 -3.32 0.07 -8.82
CA PHE A 170 -2.31 -0.98 -9.01
C PHE A 170 -1.04 -0.45 -9.69
N PRO A 171 0.15 -0.96 -9.34
CA PRO A 171 1.44 -0.32 -9.60
C PRO A 171 1.99 -0.67 -11.00
N VAL A 172 1.28 -0.26 -12.04
CA VAL A 172 1.78 -0.25 -13.42
C VAL A 172 1.77 1.18 -13.93
N GLY A 173 2.93 1.69 -14.33
CA GLY A 173 3.10 3.03 -14.90
C GLY A 173 3.58 2.98 -16.36
N MET A 174 3.83 4.15 -16.94
CA MET A 174 4.39 4.25 -18.29
C MET A 174 5.57 5.21 -18.38
N ASP A 175 6.52 4.92 -19.25
CA ASP A 175 7.59 5.87 -19.58
C ASP A 175 7.11 6.96 -20.55
N GLU A 176 8.02 7.85 -20.96
CA GLU A 176 7.73 8.93 -21.91
C GLU A 176 7.43 8.42 -23.34
N GLN A 177 7.68 7.13 -23.61
CA GLN A 177 7.36 6.45 -24.87
C GLN A 177 6.07 5.62 -24.75
N PHE A 178 5.33 5.74 -23.63
CA PHE A 178 4.11 5.00 -23.33
C PHE A 178 4.29 3.48 -23.18
N GLN A 179 5.51 3.01 -22.96
CA GLN A 179 5.77 1.61 -22.64
C GLN A 179 5.39 1.34 -21.19
N SER A 180 4.74 0.21 -20.93
CA SER A 180 4.30 -0.15 -19.58
C SER A 180 5.41 -0.81 -18.77
N TYR A 181 5.50 -0.47 -17.48
CA TYR A 181 6.44 -1.07 -16.54
C TYR A 181 5.74 -1.45 -15.24
N ASN A 182 6.18 -2.58 -14.68
CA ASN A 182 5.81 -3.03 -13.36
C ASN A 182 6.62 -2.25 -12.30
N ILE A 183 5.94 -1.74 -11.28
CA ILE A 183 6.53 -0.95 -10.20
C ILE A 183 6.36 -1.73 -8.90
N ASN A 184 7.32 -1.60 -7.97
CA ASN A 184 7.10 -2.08 -6.62
C ASN A 184 5.88 -1.37 -5.98
N ALA A 185 4.98 -2.13 -5.36
CA ALA A 185 3.78 -1.56 -4.74
C ALA A 185 4.09 -0.65 -3.55
N ASP A 186 5.19 -0.89 -2.82
CA ASP A 186 5.62 -0.03 -1.72
C ASP A 186 6.11 1.31 -2.28
N ASP A 187 6.96 1.29 -3.32
CA ASP A 187 7.49 2.50 -3.97
C ASP A 187 6.37 3.34 -4.61
N ALA A 188 5.41 2.69 -5.28
CA ALA A 188 4.23 3.37 -5.82
C ALA A 188 3.37 4.00 -4.71
N ALA A 189 3.23 3.34 -3.55
CA ALA A 189 2.48 3.87 -2.42
C ALA A 189 3.16 5.08 -1.78
N CYS A 190 4.50 5.05 -1.60
CA CYS A 190 5.28 6.20 -1.16
C CYS A 190 5.10 7.38 -2.10
N ALA A 191 5.37 7.19 -3.40
CA ALA A 191 5.30 8.27 -4.38
C ALA A 191 3.90 8.88 -4.49
N ILE A 192 2.84 8.06 -4.37
CA ILE A 192 1.45 8.56 -4.32
C ILE A 192 1.19 9.31 -3.02
N ALA A 193 1.66 8.82 -1.87
CA ALA A 193 1.46 9.48 -0.58
C ALA A 193 2.13 10.85 -0.52
N GLU A 194 3.36 10.94 -1.03
CA GLU A 194 4.12 12.19 -1.15
C GLU A 194 3.40 13.19 -2.07
N ALA A 195 3.02 12.77 -3.28
CA ALA A 195 2.34 13.63 -4.25
C ALA A 195 0.95 14.09 -3.80
N MET A 196 0.29 13.30 -2.94
CA MET A 196 -1.00 13.64 -2.34
C MET A 196 -0.87 14.39 -1.00
N HIS A 197 0.35 14.63 -0.51
CA HIS A 197 0.62 15.15 0.84
C HIS A 197 -0.20 14.44 1.92
N ALA A 198 -0.13 13.11 1.90
CA ALA A 198 -0.94 12.27 2.78
C ALA A 198 -0.63 12.54 4.26
N GLU A 199 -1.68 12.57 5.07
CA GLU A 199 -1.53 12.64 6.54
C GLU A 199 -0.92 11.34 7.07
N LYS A 200 -1.27 10.21 6.45
CA LYS A 200 -0.75 8.90 6.81
C LYS A 200 -0.46 8.04 5.59
N LEU A 201 0.64 7.30 5.65
CA LEU A 201 0.91 6.14 4.79
C LEU A 201 0.94 4.90 5.67
N ALA A 202 0.11 3.89 5.35
CA ALA A 202 0.05 2.64 6.10
C ALA A 202 0.47 1.46 5.22
N PHE A 203 1.52 0.75 5.62
CA PHE A 203 1.93 -0.51 5.03
C PHE A 203 1.30 -1.67 5.79
N LEU A 204 0.36 -2.36 5.16
CA LEU A 204 -0.13 -3.65 5.66
C LEU A 204 0.84 -4.74 5.19
N THR A 205 1.57 -5.30 6.15
CA THR A 205 2.64 -6.28 5.93
C THR A 205 2.38 -7.57 6.73
N ASP A 206 3.30 -8.53 6.65
CA ASP A 206 3.22 -9.82 7.32
C ASP A 206 4.15 -9.96 8.53
N ILE A 207 4.57 -8.82 9.06
CA ILE A 207 5.41 -8.67 10.25
C ILE A 207 4.69 -7.77 11.25
N GLU A 208 4.99 -7.94 12.54
CA GLU A 208 4.37 -7.17 13.62
C GLU A 208 4.76 -5.69 13.59
N GLY A 209 6.02 -5.41 13.24
CA GLY A 209 6.57 -4.07 13.18
C GLY A 209 8.09 -4.09 13.20
N VAL A 210 8.69 -3.10 13.86
CA VAL A 210 10.13 -2.94 14.01
C VAL A 210 10.52 -3.30 15.43
N TYR A 211 11.48 -4.19 15.61
CA TYR A 211 12.03 -4.55 16.92
C TYR A 211 13.37 -3.86 17.11
N ARG A 212 13.66 -3.43 18.35
CA ARG A 212 14.99 -2.94 18.72
C ARG A 212 16.00 -4.08 18.79
N ASP A 213 15.58 -5.24 19.27
CA ASP A 213 16.30 -6.52 19.20
C ASP A 213 15.38 -7.60 18.65
N TYR A 214 15.70 -8.14 17.48
CA TYR A 214 14.88 -9.17 16.84
C TYR A 214 14.70 -10.44 17.68
N ASN A 215 15.62 -10.72 18.63
CA ASN A 215 15.51 -11.88 19.51
C ASN A 215 14.66 -11.62 20.76
N ASP A 216 14.25 -10.37 20.99
CA ASP A 216 13.41 -9.97 22.12
C ASP A 216 12.03 -9.49 21.62
N PRO A 217 10.98 -10.31 21.78
CA PRO A 217 9.61 -9.95 21.39
C PRO A 217 9.07 -8.71 22.12
N ASP A 218 9.54 -8.43 23.33
CA ASP A 218 9.10 -7.26 24.10
C ASP A 218 9.74 -5.96 23.60
N SER A 219 10.68 -6.06 22.65
CA SER A 219 11.40 -4.92 22.06
C SER A 219 10.68 -4.29 20.86
N LEU A 220 9.41 -4.64 20.61
CA LEU A 220 8.59 -4.06 19.55
C LEU A 220 8.44 -2.55 19.77
N ILE A 221 8.79 -1.77 18.74
CA ILE A 221 8.79 -0.32 18.83
C ILE A 221 7.46 0.22 18.32
N SER A 222 6.72 0.91 19.21
CA SER A 222 5.41 1.49 18.89
C SER A 222 5.49 2.78 18.09
N GLU A 223 6.56 3.57 18.27
CA GLU A 223 6.78 4.85 17.60
C GLU A 223 8.28 5.13 17.48
N LEU A 224 8.68 5.66 16.32
CA LEU A 224 10.05 6.07 16.02
C LEU A 224 10.03 7.43 15.33
N HIS A 225 10.92 8.31 15.76
CA HIS A 225 11.32 9.49 14.99
C HIS A 225 12.29 9.10 13.87
N VAL A 226 12.40 9.95 12.85
CA VAL A 226 13.30 9.73 11.70
C VAL A 226 14.74 9.50 12.17
N SER A 227 15.25 10.33 13.09
CA SER A 227 16.61 10.19 13.62
C SER A 227 16.85 8.85 14.31
N GLU A 228 15.87 8.35 15.08
CA GLU A 228 15.97 7.05 15.77
C GLU A 228 15.96 5.89 14.75
N ALA A 229 15.18 6.02 13.67
CA ALA A 229 15.17 5.03 12.59
C ALA A 229 16.51 5.00 11.83
N GLU A 230 17.14 6.17 11.60
CA GLU A 230 18.48 6.25 11.00
C GLU A 230 19.56 5.64 11.88
N GLU A 231 19.51 5.89 13.19
CA GLU A 231 20.40 5.27 14.18
C GLU A 231 20.27 3.75 14.15
N LEU A 232 19.05 3.20 14.18
CA LEU A 232 18.81 1.76 14.10
C LEU A 232 19.44 1.12 12.86
N ILE A 233 19.33 1.79 11.70
CA ILE A 233 19.94 1.33 10.45
C ILE A 233 21.47 1.35 10.53
N THR A 234 22.04 2.41 11.09
CA THR A 234 23.49 2.65 11.12
C THR A 234 24.20 1.75 12.14
N GLU A 235 23.57 1.52 13.30
CA GLU A 235 24.09 0.67 14.38
C GLU A 235 23.95 -0.83 14.07
N GLY A 236 23.23 -1.19 13.00
CA GLY A 236 23.07 -2.58 12.56
C GLY A 236 22.06 -3.38 13.39
N HIS A 237 21.20 -2.71 14.15
CA HIS A 237 20.11 -3.35 14.91
C HIS A 237 19.01 -3.91 14.02
N VAL A 238 18.86 -3.37 12.80
CA VAL A 238 17.92 -3.85 11.79
C VAL A 238 18.66 -4.42 10.58
N GLY A 239 18.16 -5.55 10.05
CA GLY A 239 18.78 -6.26 8.94
C GLY A 239 17.80 -6.66 7.84
N GLY A 240 18.34 -7.15 6.73
CA GLY A 240 17.56 -7.73 5.62
C GLY A 240 16.55 -6.75 5.00
N GLY A 241 15.33 -7.23 4.77
CA GLY A 241 14.26 -6.45 4.13
C GLY A 241 13.70 -5.30 4.98
N MET A 242 14.09 -5.18 6.26
CA MET A 242 13.64 -4.06 7.10
C MET A 242 14.37 -2.76 6.78
N ILE A 243 15.66 -2.82 6.43
CA ILE A 243 16.44 -1.63 6.04
C ILE A 243 15.77 -0.86 4.89
N PRO A 244 15.46 -1.47 3.72
CA PRO A 244 14.81 -0.73 2.65
C PRO A 244 13.41 -0.24 3.04
N LYS A 245 12.70 -0.97 3.91
CA LYS A 245 11.37 -0.54 4.39
C LYS A 245 11.46 0.71 5.27
N LEU A 246 12.41 0.76 6.20
CA LEU A 246 12.64 1.94 7.03
C LEU A 246 13.13 3.12 6.21
N ARG A 247 14.02 2.92 5.23
CA ARG A 247 14.43 3.97 4.29
C ARG A 247 13.25 4.55 3.54
N ASN A 248 12.39 3.71 2.94
CA ASN A 248 11.16 4.17 2.29
C ASN A 248 10.23 4.95 3.24
N CYS A 249 10.15 4.57 4.52
CA CYS A 249 9.38 5.32 5.52
C CYS A 249 10.00 6.68 5.82
N ILE A 250 11.33 6.76 5.98
CA ILE A 250 12.06 8.01 6.22
C ILE A 250 11.88 8.94 5.01
N ASP A 251 12.15 8.45 3.81
CA ASP A 251 12.03 9.21 2.56
C ASP A 251 10.62 9.78 2.40
N ALA A 252 9.57 8.98 2.66
CA ALA A 252 8.19 9.45 2.58
C ALA A 252 7.89 10.58 3.59
N ILE A 253 8.43 10.50 4.80
CA ILE A 253 8.24 11.54 5.82
C ILE A 253 8.96 12.83 5.43
N GLU A 254 10.21 12.72 4.99
CA GLU A 254 11.01 13.87 4.56
C GLU A 254 10.42 14.57 3.32
N ASN A 255 9.72 13.81 2.48
CA ASN A 255 9.00 14.33 1.30
C ASN A 255 7.54 14.72 1.57
N GLY A 256 7.14 14.84 2.84
CA GLY A 256 5.91 15.53 3.24
C GLY A 256 4.75 14.65 3.71
N VAL A 257 4.95 13.35 3.90
CA VAL A 257 3.99 12.49 4.59
C VAL A 257 4.11 12.70 6.11
N ASN A 258 3.02 12.99 6.81
CA ASN A 258 3.12 13.35 8.24
C ASN A 258 3.44 12.17 9.17
N ARG A 259 2.93 10.96 8.85
CA ARG A 259 3.24 9.74 9.62
C ARG A 259 3.18 8.50 8.75
N VAL A 260 4.14 7.61 8.90
CA VAL A 260 4.14 6.29 8.27
C VAL A 260 3.88 5.21 9.31
N HIS A 261 3.08 4.21 8.96
CA HIS A 261 2.70 3.10 9.82
C HIS A 261 3.10 1.79 9.15
N ILE A 262 3.79 0.91 9.87
CA ILE A 262 4.00 -0.48 9.47
C ILE A 262 3.10 -1.32 10.39
N LEU A 263 2.13 -2.02 9.81
CA LEU A 263 1.09 -2.73 10.56
C LEU A 263 1.02 -4.19 10.09
N ASP A 264 0.79 -5.11 11.03
CA ASP A 264 0.55 -6.51 10.70
C ASP A 264 -0.86 -6.71 10.13
N GLY A 265 -0.93 -6.88 8.81
CA GLY A 265 -2.19 -7.11 8.09
C GLY A 265 -2.81 -8.49 8.34
N ARG A 266 -2.18 -9.35 9.15
CA ARG A 266 -2.76 -10.63 9.60
C ARG A 266 -3.66 -10.47 10.82
N ILE A 267 -3.52 -9.36 11.55
CA ILE A 267 -4.36 -9.06 12.71
C ILE A 267 -5.69 -8.47 12.20
N PRO A 268 -6.85 -9.06 12.55
CA PRO A 268 -8.14 -8.49 12.16
C PRO A 268 -8.30 -7.08 12.72
N HIS A 269 -8.74 -6.13 11.89
CA HIS A 269 -8.98 -4.74 12.28
C HIS A 269 -7.71 -3.99 12.74
N SER A 270 -6.57 -4.26 12.10
CA SER A 270 -5.28 -3.62 12.39
C SER A 270 -5.14 -2.20 11.85
N LEU A 271 -5.96 -1.81 10.86
CA LEU A 271 -5.91 -0.53 10.16
C LEU A 271 -6.77 0.53 10.84
#